data_AF-A0A1G3TG90-F1
#
_entry.id   AF-A0A1G3TG90-F1
#
_cell.length_a   1.000
_cell.length_b   1.000
_cell.length_c   1.000
_cell.angle_alpha   90.00
_cell.angle_beta   90.00
_cell.angle_gamma   90.00
#
_symmetry.space_group_name_H-M   'P 1'
#
loop_
_entity.id
_entity.type
_entity.pdbx_description
1 polymer ?
#
loop_
_entity_poly.entity_id
_entity_poly.type
_entity_poly.pdbx_seq_one_letter_code
_entity_poly.pdbx_strand_id
1 'polypeptide(L)'
;MKKNLFTLCLGAIFLLFSGCNHKELLTSKYYPNYTKDDILLAGKYAFLIDNDDEYIVDSYRDRLEATKIELVFHTLLHKDYMLKVEEDACGTLATLMIEGSFGVDKTSKYYSSEYQLQKFWNKLALFIDRDRENTNFIAPAKDMQACTVKDEFENGLVKDSVRNRFGVCDENK
;
A
#
# COMPACT_ATOMS: atom_id res chain seq x y z
N MET A 1 -52.12 28.26 10.37
CA MET A 1 -51.54 27.00 9.85
C MET A 1 -50.12 27.28 9.32
N LYS A 2 -49.10 27.16 10.16
CA LYS A 2 -47.67 27.32 9.78
C LYS A 2 -46.80 26.47 10.71
N LYS A 3 -46.92 25.13 10.66
CA LYS A 3 -46.07 24.23 11.46
C LYS A 3 -45.53 23.02 10.70
N ASN A 4 -45.84 22.84 9.42
CA ASN A 4 -45.48 21.62 8.69
C ASN A 4 -44.30 21.77 7.71
N LEU A 5 -43.75 22.97 7.52
CA LEU A 5 -42.67 23.19 6.54
C LEU A 5 -41.26 23.10 7.17
N PHE A 6 -41.14 23.30 8.48
CA PHE A 6 -39.83 23.35 9.16
C PHE A 6 -39.28 21.96 9.53
N THR A 7 -40.16 20.98 9.73
CA THR A 7 -39.80 19.60 10.07
C THR A 7 -39.29 18.78 8.88
N LEU A 8 -39.64 19.17 7.65
CA LEU A 8 -39.17 18.51 6.42
C LEU A 8 -37.73 18.86 6.07
N CYS A 9 -37.26 20.07 6.40
CA CYS A 9 -35.86 20.46 6.17
C CYS A 9 -34.88 19.82 7.16
N LEU A 10 -35.28 19.54 8.41
CA LEU A 10 -34.38 18.91 9.39
C LEU A 10 -34.12 17.42 9.10
N GLY A 11 -35.08 16.71 8.50
CA GLY A 11 -34.92 15.30 8.13
C GLY A 11 -33.95 15.08 6.95
N ALA A 12 -33.84 16.04 6.05
CA ALA A 12 -32.96 15.95 4.87
C ALA A 12 -31.48 16.20 5.18
N ILE A 13 -31.17 16.94 6.26
CA ILE A 13 -29.79 17.26 6.65
C ILE A 13 -29.08 16.05 7.27
N PHE A 14 -29.81 15.10 7.86
CA PHE A 14 -29.24 13.86 8.42
C PHE A 14 -28.81 12.83 7.37
N LEU A 15 -29.31 12.92 6.13
CA LEU A 15 -28.96 12.00 5.04
C LEU A 15 -27.65 12.35 4.32
N LEU A 16 -27.00 13.48 4.68
CA LEU A 16 -25.75 13.91 4.05
C LEU A 16 -24.48 13.53 4.85
N PHE A 17 -24.61 12.90 6.02
CA PHE A 17 -23.47 12.52 6.88
C PHE A 17 -23.22 11.01 7.02
N SER A 18 -24.08 10.15 6.48
CA SER A 18 -23.87 8.70 6.50
C SER A 18 -22.97 8.27 5.34
N GLY A 19 -21.68 8.56 5.46
CA GLY A 19 -20.69 8.13 4.48
C GLY A 19 -19.28 8.61 4.75
N CYS A 20 -18.82 8.57 6.01
CA CYS A 20 -17.37 8.57 6.25
C CYS A 20 -16.85 7.22 5.73
N ASN A 21 -16.61 7.16 4.42
CA ASN A 21 -16.15 5.95 3.75
C ASN A 21 -14.74 5.67 4.28
N HIS A 22 -14.63 4.67 5.15
CA HIS A 22 -13.34 4.22 5.64
C HIS A 22 -12.46 3.90 4.42
N LYS A 23 -11.35 4.63 4.29
CA LYS A 23 -10.45 4.48 3.13
C LYS A 23 -9.26 3.65 3.58
N GLU A 24 -9.26 2.39 3.17
CA GLU A 24 -8.06 1.57 3.16
C GLU A 24 -6.99 2.29 2.33
N LEU A 25 -5.77 2.37 2.85
CA LEU A 25 -4.64 2.93 2.10
C LEU A 25 -3.89 1.79 1.42
N LEU A 26 -3.81 1.86 0.09
CA LEU A 26 -3.16 0.87 -0.76
C LEU A 26 -2.13 1.53 -1.65
N THR A 27 -0.97 0.91 -1.77
CA THR A 27 0.12 1.35 -2.64
C THR A 27 0.93 0.14 -3.08
N SER A 28 1.50 0.21 -4.28
CA SER A 28 2.25 -0.89 -4.87
C SER A 28 3.59 -0.41 -5.43
N LYS A 29 4.61 -1.27 -5.37
CA LYS A 29 5.91 -1.08 -6.00
C LYS A 29 6.34 -2.36 -6.70
N TYR A 30 6.98 -2.21 -7.86
CA TYR A 30 7.49 -3.32 -8.64
C TYR A 30 9.01 -3.43 -8.53
N TYR A 31 9.50 -4.65 -8.36
CA TYR A 31 10.91 -4.98 -8.14
C TYR A 31 11.37 -5.97 -9.20
N PRO A 32 12.00 -5.51 -10.31
CA PRO A 32 12.31 -6.37 -11.44
C PRO A 32 13.33 -7.46 -11.10
N ASN A 33 14.31 -7.16 -10.26
CA ASN A 33 15.45 -8.07 -10.04
C ASN A 33 15.34 -8.89 -8.75
N TYR A 34 14.22 -8.80 -8.04
CA TYR A 34 14.02 -9.45 -6.74
C TYR A 34 12.96 -10.53 -6.85
N THR A 35 13.20 -11.63 -6.15
CA THR A 35 12.21 -12.69 -5.96
C THR A 35 11.20 -12.27 -4.90
N LYS A 36 10.08 -12.98 -4.84
CA LYS A 36 9.10 -12.84 -3.75
C LYS A 36 9.73 -13.03 -2.38
N ASP A 37 10.60 -14.02 -2.25
CA ASP A 37 11.23 -14.35 -0.97
C ASP A 37 12.15 -13.22 -0.50
N ASP A 38 12.86 -12.57 -1.44
CA ASP A 38 13.67 -11.37 -1.15
C ASP A 38 12.81 -10.23 -0.60
N ILE A 39 11.67 -9.95 -1.23
CA ILE A 39 10.76 -8.87 -0.84
C ILE A 39 10.06 -9.19 0.49
N LEU A 40 9.63 -10.43 0.72
CA LEU A 40 9.05 -10.86 2.00
C LEU A 40 10.07 -10.79 3.12
N LEU A 41 11.33 -11.19 2.88
CA LEU A 41 12.39 -11.08 3.87
C LEU A 41 12.72 -9.62 4.19
N ALA A 42 12.88 -8.77 3.17
CA ALA A 42 13.07 -7.33 3.34
C ALA A 42 11.91 -6.67 4.10
N GLY A 43 10.68 -7.02 3.75
CA GLY A 43 9.47 -6.51 4.39
C GLY A 43 9.40 -6.89 5.87
N LYS A 44 9.77 -8.13 6.22
CA LYS A 44 9.84 -8.58 7.61
C LYS A 44 10.84 -7.75 8.40
N TYR A 45 12.03 -7.52 7.85
CA TYR A 45 13.02 -6.65 8.48
C TYR A 45 12.57 -5.20 8.59
N ALA A 46 11.85 -4.68 7.60
CA ALA A 46 11.28 -3.33 7.64
C ALA A 46 10.27 -3.13 8.77
N PHE A 47 9.56 -4.19 9.19
CA PHE A 47 8.70 -4.14 10.38
C PHE A 47 9.50 -4.29 11.69
N LEU A 48 10.53 -5.15 11.74
CA LEU A 48 11.15 -5.57 12.99
C LEU A 48 12.35 -4.72 13.47
N ILE A 49 12.98 -3.91 12.62
CA ILE A 49 14.23 -3.21 12.96
C ILE A 49 14.03 -1.83 13.64
N ASP A 50 12.78 -1.43 13.92
CA ASP A 50 12.51 -0.18 14.63
C ASP A 50 12.47 -0.40 16.15
N ASN A 51 13.34 0.28 16.91
CA ASN A 51 13.37 0.17 18.38
C ASN A 51 12.16 0.84 19.06
N ASP A 52 11.48 1.75 18.36
CA ASP A 52 10.37 2.52 18.91
C ASP A 52 8.99 1.91 18.58
N ASP A 53 8.93 0.96 17.64
CA ASP A 53 7.69 0.39 17.15
C ASP A 53 7.69 -1.15 17.30
N GLU A 54 6.95 -1.68 18.28
CA GLU A 54 6.74 -3.13 18.40
C GLU A 54 5.62 -3.60 17.45
N TYR A 55 6.00 -4.46 16.49
CA TYR A 55 5.08 -5.11 15.56
C TYR A 55 4.97 -6.60 15.86
N ILE A 56 3.74 -7.13 15.85
CA ILE A 56 3.48 -8.56 15.75
C ILE A 56 3.45 -8.89 14.26
N VAL A 57 4.36 -9.73 13.77
CA VAL A 57 4.51 -10.03 12.33
C VAL A 57 4.28 -11.51 12.08
N ASP A 58 3.23 -11.82 11.33
CA ASP A 58 2.89 -13.14 10.84
C ASP A 58 3.32 -13.29 9.37
N SER A 59 4.06 -14.36 9.07
CA SER A 59 4.61 -14.62 7.74
C SER A 59 3.86 -15.76 7.06
N TYR A 60 3.37 -15.49 5.86
CA TYR A 60 2.74 -16.47 4.98
C TYR A 60 3.55 -16.62 3.69
N ARG A 61 3.14 -17.55 2.82
CA ARG A 61 3.86 -17.87 1.57
C ARG A 61 3.88 -16.73 0.55
N ASP A 62 2.88 -15.87 0.57
CA ASP A 62 2.64 -14.82 -0.42
C ASP A 62 2.40 -13.45 0.21
N ARG A 63 2.46 -13.36 1.54
CA ARG A 63 2.22 -12.11 2.25
C ARG A 63 2.83 -12.08 3.65
N LEU A 64 3.00 -10.87 4.16
CA LEU A 64 3.19 -10.60 5.58
C LEU A 64 1.96 -9.87 6.10
N GLU A 65 1.50 -10.27 7.28
CA GLU A 65 0.55 -9.52 8.08
C GLU A 65 1.30 -8.97 9.28
N ALA A 66 1.19 -7.68 9.55
CA ALA A 66 1.82 -7.06 10.70
C ALA A 66 0.84 -6.16 11.44
N THR A 67 0.77 -6.29 12.76
CA THR A 67 -0.10 -5.46 13.59
C THR A 67 0.75 -4.67 14.58
N LYS A 68 0.50 -3.35 14.62
CA LYS A 68 0.96 -2.49 15.70
C LYS A 68 -0.21 -2.16 16.63
N ILE A 69 -0.02 -2.32 17.93
CA ILE A 69 -1.00 -1.97 18.96
C ILE A 69 -0.46 -0.80 19.77
N GLU A 70 -1.22 0.28 19.86
CA GLU A 70 -0.86 1.50 20.58
C GLU A 70 -1.97 1.86 21.58
N LEU A 71 -1.61 2.43 22.73
CA LEU A 71 -2.56 2.99 23.69
C LEU A 71 -2.45 4.52 23.69
N VAL A 72 -3.49 5.22 23.24
CA VAL A 72 -3.52 6.69 23.20
C VAL A 72 -4.77 7.18 23.90
N PHE A 73 -4.63 8.02 24.94
CA PHE A 73 -5.74 8.51 25.78
C PHE A 73 -6.70 7.40 26.23
N HIS A 74 -6.16 6.28 26.73
CA HIS A 74 -6.90 5.06 27.13
C HIS A 74 -7.69 4.37 26.01
N THR A 75 -7.52 4.80 24.76
CA THR A 75 -8.09 4.14 23.59
C THR A 75 -7.04 3.19 23.01
N LEU A 76 -7.45 1.96 22.75
CA LEU A 76 -6.64 0.98 22.05
C LEU A 76 -6.72 1.26 20.54
N LEU A 77 -5.57 1.47 19.90
CA LEU A 77 -5.45 1.63 18.46
C LEU A 77 -4.71 0.44 17.88
N HIS A 78 -5.25 -0.07 16.78
CA HIS A 78 -4.66 -1.12 15.97
C HIS A 78 -4.33 -0.55 14.59
N LYS A 79 -3.10 -0.76 14.14
CA LYS A 79 -2.67 -0.53 12.76
C LYS A 79 -2.32 -1.88 12.17
N ASP A 80 -3.17 -2.37 11.30
CA ASP A 80 -2.99 -3.64 10.61
C ASP A 80 -2.39 -3.35 9.23
N TYR A 81 -1.29 -4.02 8.91
CA TYR A 81 -0.53 -3.92 7.68
C TYR A 81 -0.59 -5.26 6.96
N MET A 82 -0.78 -5.23 5.65
CA MET A 82 -0.68 -6.42 4.80
C MET A 82 0.23 -6.13 3.62
N LEU A 83 1.40 -6.75 3.60
CA LEU A 83 2.30 -6.75 2.44
C LEU A 83 2.03 -8.00 1.62
N LYS A 84 1.29 -7.87 0.52
CA LYS A 84 1.07 -8.95 -0.45
C LYS A 84 2.15 -8.91 -1.53
N VAL A 85 2.65 -10.06 -1.94
CA VAL A 85 3.73 -10.17 -2.91
C VAL A 85 3.37 -11.18 -4.00
N GLU A 86 3.38 -10.72 -5.25
CA GLU A 86 3.10 -11.51 -6.44
C GLU A 86 4.34 -11.51 -7.35
N GLU A 87 4.76 -12.68 -7.81
CA GLU A 87 5.96 -12.84 -8.64
C GLU A 87 5.58 -13.33 -10.03
N ASP A 88 6.10 -12.66 -11.06
CA ASP A 88 5.95 -13.04 -12.47
C ASP A 88 7.32 -13.41 -13.08
N ALA A 89 7.41 -13.54 -14.41
CA ALA A 89 8.68 -13.88 -15.06
C ALA A 89 9.72 -12.74 -15.05
N CYS A 90 9.30 -11.50 -14.79
CA CYS A 90 10.06 -10.27 -14.98
C CYS A 90 10.35 -9.51 -13.68
N GLY A 91 9.75 -9.92 -12.58
CA GLY A 91 9.95 -9.28 -11.29
C GLY A 91 8.95 -9.70 -10.25
N THR A 92 8.82 -8.85 -9.25
CA THR A 92 7.96 -9.05 -8.10
C THR A 92 7.18 -7.77 -7.82
N LEU A 93 5.86 -7.87 -7.83
CA LEU A 93 4.95 -6.81 -7.40
C LEU A 93 4.69 -6.94 -5.90
N ALA A 94 5.00 -5.88 -5.16
CA ALA A 94 4.68 -5.77 -3.74
C ALA A 94 3.56 -4.75 -3.55
N THR A 95 2.48 -5.16 -2.89
CA THR A 95 1.35 -4.29 -2.54
C THR A 95 1.24 -4.20 -1.02
N LEU A 96 1.30 -2.99 -0.50
CA LEU A 96 1.10 -2.71 0.91
C LEU A 96 -0.27 -2.09 1.13
N MET A 97 -1.01 -2.68 2.07
CA MET A 97 -2.27 -2.18 2.58
C MET A 97 -2.12 -1.80 4.05
N ILE A 98 -2.72 -0.69 4.47
CA ILE A 98 -2.83 -0.30 5.89
C ILE A 98 -4.28 -0.03 6.24
N GLU A 99 -4.71 -0.63 7.35
CA GLU A 99 -6.01 -0.40 7.97
C GLU A 99 -5.83 0.05 9.43
N GLY A 100 -6.53 1.12 9.81
CA GLY A 100 -6.54 1.64 11.18
C GLY A 100 -7.85 1.30 11.87
N SER A 101 -7.81 0.78 13.10
CA SER A 101 -9.00 0.49 13.89
C SER A 101 -8.85 0.80 15.38
N PHE A 102 -9.97 1.08 16.04
CA PHE A 102 -10.06 1.33 17.48
C PHE A 102 -10.69 0.16 18.22
N GLY A 103 -10.32 0.03 19.49
CA GLY A 103 -10.95 -0.90 20.42
C GLY A 103 -10.55 -2.36 20.17
N VAL A 104 -10.91 -3.21 21.13
CA VAL A 104 -10.57 -4.64 21.11
C VAL A 104 -11.29 -5.37 19.96
N ASP A 105 -12.46 -4.89 19.56
CA ASP A 105 -13.30 -5.49 18.52
C ASP A 105 -12.93 -5.01 17.10
N LYS A 106 -12.06 -4.00 16.97
CA LYS A 106 -11.62 -3.41 15.70
C LYS A 106 -12.75 -2.95 14.77
N THR A 107 -13.96 -2.75 15.29
CA THR A 107 -15.15 -2.42 14.48
C THR A 107 -15.12 -0.97 14.00
N SER A 108 -14.57 -0.08 14.83
CA SER A 108 -14.46 1.33 14.53
C SER A 108 -13.17 1.60 13.78
N LYS A 109 -13.27 1.93 12.49
CA LYS A 109 -12.11 2.17 11.64
C LYS A 109 -11.72 3.64 11.60
N TYR A 110 -10.43 3.94 11.40
CA TYR A 110 -9.90 5.30 11.26
C TYR A 110 -8.97 5.45 10.08
N TYR A 111 -8.77 6.69 9.65
CA TYR A 111 -7.88 7.00 8.55
C TYR A 111 -6.41 6.88 8.96
N SER A 112 -5.73 5.89 8.38
CA SER A 112 -4.27 5.80 8.46
C SER A 112 -3.62 6.88 7.59
N SER A 113 -2.46 7.38 8.00
CA SER A 113 -1.74 8.40 7.24
C SER A 113 -0.89 7.79 6.12
N GLU A 114 -0.85 8.42 4.95
CA GLU A 114 0.06 8.07 3.85
C GLU A 114 1.54 8.10 4.25
N TYR A 115 1.90 8.91 5.25
CA TYR A 115 3.26 8.94 5.80
C TYR A 115 3.73 7.56 6.28
N GLN A 116 2.82 6.73 6.82
CA GLN A 116 3.16 5.39 7.30
C GLN A 116 3.53 4.45 6.14
N LEU A 117 2.85 4.56 5.00
CA LEU A 117 3.21 3.84 3.78
C LEU A 117 4.60 4.24 3.31
N GLN A 118 4.88 5.54 3.28
CA GLN A 118 6.19 6.05 2.86
C GLN A 118 7.30 5.61 3.82
N LYS A 119 7.06 5.64 5.14
CA LYS A 119 8.01 5.14 6.17
C LYS A 119 8.34 3.67 5.89
N PHE A 120 7.33 2.83 5.67
CA PHE A 120 7.55 1.42 5.34
C PHE A 120 8.39 1.25 4.07
N TRP A 121 8.02 1.91 2.97
CA TRP A 121 8.73 1.75 1.71
C TRP A 121 10.17 2.23 1.77
N ASN A 122 10.45 3.30 2.52
CA ASN A 122 11.81 3.78 2.73
C ASN A 122 12.64 2.77 3.53
N LYS A 123 12.05 2.13 4.56
CA LYS A 123 12.71 1.05 5.31
C LYS A 123 12.97 -0.15 4.43
N LEU A 124 11.98 -0.61 3.66
CA LEU A 124 12.14 -1.74 2.75
C LEU A 124 13.28 -1.45 1.76
N ALA A 125 13.32 -0.25 1.18
CA ALA A 125 14.40 0.18 0.28
C ALA A 125 15.80 0.12 0.91
N LEU A 126 15.95 0.31 2.23
CA LEU A 126 17.25 0.15 2.89
C LEU A 126 17.77 -1.30 2.86
N PHE A 127 16.89 -2.30 2.78
CA PHE A 127 17.26 -3.71 2.74
C PHE A 127 17.52 -4.20 1.31
N ILE A 128 16.86 -3.60 0.32
CA ILE A 128 16.97 -4.03 -1.08
C ILE A 128 17.89 -3.15 -1.93
N ASP A 129 18.02 -1.84 -1.66
CA ASP A 129 18.48 -0.85 -2.64
C ASP A 129 19.70 -0.01 -2.17
N ARG A 130 20.55 -0.53 -1.27
CA ARG A 130 21.73 0.24 -0.84
C ARG A 130 23.04 -0.54 -0.83
N ASP A 131 24.05 0.17 -1.33
CA ASP A 131 25.49 -0.11 -1.38
C ASP A 131 26.00 -1.11 -0.34
N ARG A 132 26.99 -1.91 -0.79
CA ARG A 132 27.69 -3.03 -0.13
C ARG A 132 28.23 -2.80 1.30
N GLU A 133 27.98 -1.65 1.92
CA GLU A 133 28.46 -1.29 3.25
C GLU A 133 27.48 -1.67 4.38
N ASN A 134 26.22 -2.02 4.08
CA ASN A 134 25.26 -2.50 5.07
C ASN A 134 25.26 -4.03 5.15
N THR A 135 25.54 -4.58 6.34
CA THR A 135 25.70 -6.03 6.57
C THR A 135 24.41 -6.85 6.47
N ASN A 136 23.25 -6.18 6.37
CA ASN A 136 21.91 -6.81 6.27
C ASN A 136 21.27 -6.65 4.88
N PHE A 137 22.09 -6.45 3.84
CA PHE A 137 21.65 -6.26 2.46
C PHE A 137 21.14 -7.56 1.82
N ILE A 138 20.03 -7.47 1.06
CA ILE A 138 19.50 -8.56 0.24
C ILE A 138 19.89 -8.31 -1.21
N ALA A 139 20.71 -9.21 -1.76
CA ALA A 139 21.13 -9.13 -3.15
C ALA A 139 20.02 -9.56 -4.11
N PRO A 140 19.95 -8.99 -5.32
CA PRO A 140 19.01 -9.44 -6.34
C PRO A 140 19.26 -10.91 -6.70
N ALA A 141 18.25 -11.76 -6.55
CA ALA A 141 18.36 -13.21 -6.80
C ALA A 141 17.52 -13.70 -7.98
N LYS A 142 16.75 -12.83 -8.63
CA LYS A 142 15.85 -13.24 -9.72
C LYS A 142 16.61 -13.50 -11.02
N ASP A 143 16.35 -14.65 -11.64
CA ASP A 143 16.83 -14.93 -13.00
C ASP A 143 15.96 -14.23 -14.05
N MET A 144 16.57 -13.27 -14.73
CA MET A 144 15.90 -12.42 -15.74
C MET A 144 15.94 -13.01 -17.15
N GLN A 145 16.60 -14.17 -17.38
CA GLN A 145 16.72 -14.76 -18.72
C GLN A 145 15.37 -15.19 -19.31
N ALA A 146 14.39 -15.51 -18.45
CA ALA A 146 13.05 -15.90 -18.86
C ALA A 146 12.09 -14.70 -19.04
N CYS A 147 12.51 -13.48 -18.68
CA CYS A 147 11.69 -12.29 -18.86
C CYS A 147 11.61 -11.93 -20.34
N THR A 148 10.53 -12.35 -20.98
CA THR A 148 10.15 -11.89 -22.32
C THR A 148 9.04 -10.87 -22.14
N VAL A 149 9.39 -9.58 -22.25
CA VAL A 149 8.38 -8.54 -22.48
C VAL A 149 7.79 -8.84 -23.84
N LYS A 150 6.65 -9.52 -23.87
CA LYS A 150 5.91 -9.68 -25.12
C LYS A 150 5.50 -8.27 -25.54
N ASP A 151 6.14 -7.75 -26.57
CA ASP A 151 5.63 -6.57 -27.25
C ASP A 151 4.23 -6.92 -27.76
N GLU A 152 3.21 -6.52 -27.02
CA GLU A 152 1.81 -6.61 -27.46
C GLU A 152 1.54 -5.75 -28.72
N PHE A 153 2.59 -5.12 -29.29
CA PHE A 153 2.60 -4.41 -30.56
C PHE A 153 2.95 -5.27 -31.78
N GLU A 154 3.48 -6.50 -31.64
CA GLU A 154 3.83 -7.33 -32.82
C GLU A 154 2.62 -8.03 -33.47
N ASN A 155 1.49 -8.13 -32.76
CA ASN A 155 0.23 -8.64 -33.32
C ASN A 155 -0.74 -7.48 -33.54
N GLY A 156 -0.51 -6.69 -34.58
CA GLY A 156 -1.31 -5.53 -34.92
C GLY A 156 -2.81 -5.80 -34.88
N LEU A 157 -3.52 -5.14 -33.95
CA LEU A 157 -4.92 -4.70 -34.00
C LEU A 157 -5.38 -4.26 -32.60
N VAL A 158 -5.15 -3.02 -32.20
CA VAL A 158 -6.18 -2.19 -31.54
C VAL A 158 -5.90 -0.73 -31.90
N LYS A 159 -6.64 -0.22 -32.88
CA LYS A 159 -6.72 1.20 -33.19
C LYS A 159 -7.79 1.82 -32.30
N ASP A 160 -7.55 1.87 -30.99
CA ASP A 160 -8.40 2.64 -30.11
C ASP A 160 -7.94 4.09 -30.14
N SER A 161 -8.78 4.92 -30.73
CA SER A 161 -8.66 6.37 -30.78
C SER A 161 -8.65 6.94 -29.36
N VAL A 162 -7.48 6.99 -28.73
CA VAL A 162 -7.29 7.84 -27.55
C VAL A 162 -7.34 9.28 -28.05
N ARG A 163 -8.48 9.95 -27.86
CA ARG A 163 -8.55 11.41 -28.00
C ARG A 163 -7.52 12.01 -27.03
N ASN A 164 -6.45 12.52 -27.62
CA ASN A 164 -5.42 13.31 -26.96
C ASN A 164 -6.08 14.43 -26.12
N ARG A 165 -6.05 14.29 -24.79
CA ARG A 165 -6.41 15.35 -23.82
C ARG A 165 -5.36 15.51 -22.72
N PHE A 166 -4.10 15.21 -23.01
CA PHE A 166 -3.01 15.67 -22.16
C PHE A 166 -2.04 16.46 -23.02
N GLY A 167 -2.06 17.77 -22.80
CA GLY A 167 -1.17 18.72 -23.43
C GLY A 167 0.27 18.37 -23.07
N VAL A 168 1.06 18.13 -24.11
CA VAL A 168 2.51 18.17 -24.07
C VAL A 168 2.90 19.64 -24.00
N CYS A 169 3.52 20.06 -22.90
CA CYS A 169 4.38 21.24 -22.90
C CYS A 169 5.82 20.76 -23.00
N ASP A 170 6.35 20.77 -24.22
CA ASP A 170 7.78 20.76 -24.50
C ASP A 170 8.27 22.21 -24.35
N GLU A 171 9.09 22.49 -23.34
CA GLU A 171 9.89 23.72 -23.28
C GLU A 171 11.37 23.36 -23.45
N ASN A 172 11.77 23.21 -24.71
CA ASN A 172 13.14 23.44 -25.17
C ASN A 172 13.08 23.95 -26.61
N LYS A 173 12.88 25.26 -26.76
CA LYS A 173 13.30 26.05 -27.92
C LYS A 173 13.42 27.52 -27.59
#